data_AF-A0A973EYP9-F1
#
_entry.id   AF-A0A973EYP9-F1
#
_cell.length_a   1.000
_cell.length_b   1.000
_cell.length_c   1.000
_cell.angle_alpha   90.00
_cell.angle_beta   90.00
_cell.angle_gamma   90.00
#
_symmetry.space_group_name_H-M   'P 1'
#
loop_
_entity.id
_entity.type
_entity.pdbx_description
1 polymer ?
#
loop_
_entity_poly.entity_id
_entity_poly.type
_entity_poly.pdbx_seq_one_letter_code
_entity_poly.pdbx_strand_id
1 'polypeptide(L)'
;MKKIILLFLILFSSISIFGQLDGDGLTPGTAYWGNLNSGTMTWNFTSHPTGIVYVGQSALLRRDVLVSGTGRLIIEGGITVIFNYANSDLRIENGGVLQAIGTPMDKITFTKSSSSTSWGHLAFQKSPGTSVLDHCIIENGTAPAIDFSSGGGIYADCNNLTISNSLIRNNYAQISGGGIYARGSVKIENCIILSNTAGGADVTDGGGGVYIDSGASVANCTFIDNVSAELGLGDDIFFASANATVRNTLIWRTSTYGFSVYFADSPLSSNLTNCAFYEAWDNTFNEIDPSFFVSSFKLNPINDADDCPNFINPAGNDYHILLKSPCVNAGTNQGTPPPPAYDFDG
;
A
#
# COMPACT_ATOMS: atom_id res chain seq x y z
N MET A 1 -19.77 30.29 68.53
CA MET A 1 -18.80 30.08 67.44
C MET A 1 -19.35 29.01 66.49
N LYS A 2 -19.99 29.41 65.39
CA LYS A 2 -20.54 28.48 64.39
C LYS A 2 -19.43 28.18 63.37
N LYS A 3 -19.01 26.92 63.25
CA LYS A 3 -18.01 26.48 62.27
C LYS A 3 -18.69 26.38 60.90
N ILE A 4 -18.26 27.22 59.97
CA ILE A 4 -18.63 27.14 58.55
C ILE A 4 -17.71 26.08 57.93
N ILE A 5 -18.28 24.96 57.50
CA ILE A 5 -17.58 23.94 56.71
C ILE A 5 -17.65 24.40 55.26
N LEU A 6 -16.51 24.80 54.71
CA LEU A 6 -16.36 25.13 53.29
C LEU A 6 -16.24 23.81 52.52
N LEU A 7 -17.30 23.39 51.82
CA LEU A 7 -17.28 22.22 50.96
C LEU A 7 -16.64 22.62 49.62
N PHE A 8 -15.39 22.20 49.37
CA PHE A 8 -14.78 22.32 48.06
C PHE A 8 -15.47 21.34 47.11
N LEU A 9 -16.36 21.85 46.26
CA LEU A 9 -16.91 21.10 45.15
C LEU A 9 -15.81 20.98 44.09
N ILE A 10 -15.08 19.85 44.10
CA ILE A 10 -14.21 19.47 42.99
C ILE A 10 -15.15 19.12 41.84
N LEU A 11 -15.29 20.05 40.88
CA LEU A 11 -15.91 19.78 39.60
C LEU A 11 -15.01 18.79 38.86
N PHE A 12 -15.28 17.49 39.03
CA PHE A 12 -14.95 16.54 37.98
C PHE A 12 -15.81 16.91 36.78
N SER A 13 -15.26 17.71 35.86
CA SER A 13 -15.79 17.73 34.51
C SER A 13 -15.68 16.29 34.03
N SER A 14 -16.81 15.61 33.90
CA SER A 14 -16.91 14.35 33.19
C SER A 14 -16.47 14.60 31.76
N ILE A 15 -15.16 14.51 31.51
CA ILE A 15 -14.61 14.41 30.16
C ILE A 15 -15.29 13.18 29.59
N SER A 16 -16.10 13.41 28.56
CA SER A 16 -16.70 12.35 27.78
C SER A 16 -15.57 11.44 27.30
N ILE A 17 -15.54 10.20 27.82
CA ILE A 17 -14.56 9.19 27.46
C ILE A 17 -14.93 8.68 26.06
N PHE A 18 -14.66 9.50 25.04
CA PHE A 18 -14.48 9.00 23.69
C PHE A 18 -13.08 8.41 23.61
N GLY A 19 -12.90 7.28 22.92
CA GLY A 19 -11.58 6.67 22.75
C GLY A 19 -10.69 7.60 21.95
N GLN A 20 -9.90 8.43 22.60
CA GLN A 20 -8.92 9.30 21.95
C GLN A 20 -7.55 8.63 22.01
N LEU A 21 -6.74 8.84 20.96
CA LEU A 21 -5.32 8.49 20.98
C LEU A 21 -4.60 9.31 22.06
N ASP A 22 -3.56 8.72 22.66
CA ASP A 22 -2.64 9.43 23.53
C ASP A 22 -1.72 10.33 22.70
N GLY A 23 -1.36 11.50 23.25
CA GLY A 23 -0.55 12.50 22.55
C GLY A 23 -1.37 13.51 21.73
N ASP A 24 -0.66 14.42 21.05
CA ASP A 24 -1.27 15.42 20.15
C ASP A 24 -0.70 15.34 18.72
N GLY A 25 0.31 14.50 18.47
CA GLY A 25 0.90 14.31 17.15
C GLY A 25 1.71 15.50 16.62
N LEU A 26 1.89 16.57 17.39
CA LEU A 26 2.53 17.81 16.91
C LEU A 26 4.06 17.75 16.90
N THR A 27 4.64 16.90 17.75
CA THR A 27 6.10 16.72 17.85
C THR A 27 6.45 15.24 18.01
N PRO A 28 7.70 14.82 17.74
CA PRO A 28 8.12 13.44 18.02
C PRO A 28 7.89 13.00 19.47
N GLY A 29 8.03 13.92 20.44
CA GLY A 29 7.83 13.62 21.87
C GLY A 29 6.36 13.48 22.29
N THR A 30 5.44 14.03 21.49
CA THR A 30 3.99 14.02 21.73
C THR A 30 3.23 13.23 20.66
N ALA A 31 3.94 12.36 19.93
CA ALA A 31 3.40 11.54 18.86
C ALA A 31 2.19 10.71 19.31
N TYR A 32 1.24 10.52 18.39
CA TYR A 32 0.07 9.70 18.65
C TYR A 32 0.42 8.23 18.85
N TRP A 33 -0.24 7.61 19.82
CA TRP A 33 -0.26 6.16 20.03
C TRP A 33 -1.54 5.75 20.77
N GLY A 34 -1.77 4.45 20.93
CA GLY A 34 -2.94 3.94 21.65
C GLY A 34 -4.12 3.65 20.72
N ASN A 35 -5.34 3.63 21.26
CA ASN A 35 -6.51 3.09 20.57
C ASN A 35 -7.66 4.10 20.40
N LEU A 36 -7.96 4.44 19.15
CA LEU A 36 -9.18 5.11 18.71
C LEU A 36 -10.28 4.06 18.54
N ASN A 37 -10.99 3.75 19.62
CA ASN A 37 -12.01 2.69 19.63
C ASN A 37 -13.45 3.18 19.31
N SER A 38 -13.65 4.49 19.26
CA SER A 38 -14.95 5.13 19.04
C SER A 38 -14.77 6.58 18.59
N GLY A 39 -15.79 7.13 17.93
CA GLY A 39 -15.75 8.52 17.46
C GLY A 39 -14.90 8.71 16.21
N THR A 40 -14.64 9.98 15.87
CA THR A 40 -13.88 10.36 14.68
C THR A 40 -12.75 11.29 15.08
N MET A 41 -11.55 10.99 14.61
CA MET A 41 -10.39 11.86 14.69
C MET A 41 -10.02 12.30 13.27
N THR A 42 -9.71 13.59 13.11
CA THR A 42 -9.35 14.16 11.81
C THR A 42 -7.99 14.84 11.89
N TRP A 43 -7.08 14.41 11.03
CA TRP A 43 -5.78 15.02 10.83
C TRP A 43 -5.83 15.89 9.57
N ASN A 44 -5.71 17.20 9.78
CA ASN A 44 -5.75 18.23 8.73
C ASN A 44 -4.98 19.48 9.18
N PHE A 45 -4.92 20.51 8.35
CA PHE A 45 -4.20 21.75 8.67
C PHE A 45 -4.80 22.58 9.81
N THR A 46 -6.03 22.28 10.25
CA THR A 46 -6.61 22.92 11.45
C THR A 46 -6.04 22.28 12.72
N SER A 47 -5.94 20.96 12.76
CA SER A 47 -5.36 20.23 13.91
C SER A 47 -3.83 20.17 13.88
N HIS A 48 -3.22 20.20 12.70
CA HIS A 48 -1.78 20.08 12.48
C HIS A 48 -1.31 21.16 11.48
N PRO A 49 -1.07 22.40 11.93
CA PRO A 49 -0.80 23.54 11.05
C PRO A 49 0.48 23.42 10.20
N THR A 50 1.41 22.55 10.60
CA THR A 50 2.64 22.26 9.84
C THR A 50 2.43 21.23 8.73
N GLY A 51 1.25 20.60 8.68
CA GLY A 51 0.98 19.47 7.80
C GLY A 51 1.62 18.15 8.26
N ILE A 52 2.30 18.12 9.42
CA ILE A 52 2.99 16.92 9.91
C ILE A 52 2.24 16.34 11.11
N VAL A 53 2.05 15.02 11.09
CA VAL A 53 1.53 14.23 12.21
C VAL A 53 2.58 13.20 12.61
N TYR A 54 3.04 13.25 13.86
CA TYR A 54 3.94 12.23 14.40
C TYR A 54 3.15 11.09 15.03
N VAL A 55 3.55 9.85 14.73
CA VAL A 55 2.95 8.62 15.27
C VAL A 55 4.04 7.68 15.78
N GLY A 56 3.70 6.87 16.79
CA GLY A 56 4.61 5.93 17.39
C GLY A 56 5.47 6.57 18.49
N GLN A 57 5.40 6.02 19.71
CA GLN A 57 6.13 6.55 20.86
C GLN A 57 7.26 5.64 21.38
N SER A 58 7.31 4.38 20.94
CA SER A 58 8.37 3.45 21.33
C SER A 58 8.40 2.21 20.44
N ALA A 59 9.57 1.89 19.88
CA ALA A 59 9.81 0.59 19.21
C ALA A 59 9.69 -0.60 20.17
N LEU A 60 10.19 -0.47 21.40
CA LEU A 60 10.25 -1.58 22.37
C LEU A 60 8.88 -1.95 22.92
N LEU A 61 8.01 -0.95 23.11
CA LEU A 61 6.70 -1.13 23.72
C LEU A 61 5.57 -1.21 22.69
N ARG A 62 5.88 -1.11 21.39
CA ARG A 62 4.89 -1.10 20.29
C ARG A 62 3.71 -0.19 20.55
N ARG A 63 4.06 1.06 20.85
CA ARG A 63 3.08 2.13 21.04
C ARG A 63 2.62 2.64 19.69
N ASP A 64 1.92 1.77 18.98
CA ASP A 64 1.34 2.00 17.66
C ASP A 64 0.04 2.78 17.76
N VAL A 65 -0.45 3.26 16.62
CA VAL A 65 -1.82 3.78 16.51
C VAL A 65 -2.74 2.64 16.09
N LEU A 66 -3.76 2.37 16.90
CA LEU A 66 -4.81 1.41 16.60
C LEU A 66 -6.13 2.14 16.39
N VAL A 67 -6.80 1.90 15.28
CA VAL A 67 -8.18 2.33 15.01
C VAL A 67 -9.07 1.10 15.02
N SER A 68 -10.03 1.05 15.94
CA SER A 68 -10.87 -0.13 16.11
C SER A 68 -12.30 0.16 16.53
N GLY A 69 -13.15 -0.86 16.62
CA GLY A 69 -14.54 -0.71 17.04
C GLY A 69 -15.33 0.18 16.08
N THR A 70 -15.78 1.33 16.57
CA THR A 70 -16.46 2.35 15.76
C THR A 70 -15.58 3.57 15.47
N GLY A 71 -14.30 3.49 15.82
CA GLY A 71 -13.31 4.53 15.60
C GLY A 71 -13.09 4.78 14.11
N ARG A 72 -12.98 6.06 13.75
CA ARG A 72 -12.73 6.51 12.39
C ARG A 72 -11.58 7.51 12.39
N LEU A 73 -10.51 7.19 11.68
CA LEU A 73 -9.43 8.13 11.42
C LEU A 73 -9.60 8.70 10.02
N ILE A 74 -9.69 10.03 9.93
CA ILE A 74 -9.73 10.77 8.67
C ILE A 74 -8.42 11.53 8.54
N ILE A 75 -7.77 11.40 7.40
CA ILE A 75 -6.56 12.14 7.04
C ILE A 75 -6.86 12.89 5.75
N GLU A 76 -6.78 14.20 5.81
CA GLU A 76 -7.02 15.08 4.66
C GLU A 76 -5.73 15.32 3.87
N GLY A 77 -5.87 15.76 2.61
CA GLY A 77 -4.75 16.03 1.71
C GLY A 77 -3.68 16.96 2.27
N GLY A 78 -2.44 16.71 1.85
CA GLY A 78 -1.26 17.48 2.25
C GLY A 78 -0.64 17.07 3.59
N ILE A 79 -1.25 16.13 4.30
CA ILE A 79 -0.72 15.62 5.57
C ILE A 79 0.42 14.63 5.34
N THR A 80 1.53 14.82 6.05
CA THR A 80 2.63 13.86 6.18
C THR A 80 2.59 13.20 7.55
N VAL A 81 2.34 11.89 7.57
CA VAL A 81 2.38 11.04 8.75
C VAL A 81 3.80 10.48 8.90
N ILE A 82 4.47 10.86 9.99
CA ILE A 82 5.84 10.45 10.31
C ILE A 82 5.82 9.43 11.45
N PHE A 83 6.26 8.22 11.15
CA PHE A 83 6.46 7.16 12.15
C PHE A 83 7.84 7.30 12.78
N ASN A 84 7.88 7.57 14.09
CA ASN A 84 9.12 7.94 14.78
C ASN A 84 10.12 6.80 14.95
N TYR A 85 9.62 5.57 15.04
CA TYR A 85 10.41 4.40 15.39
C TYR A 85 10.24 3.29 14.36
N ALA A 86 11.27 2.47 14.22
CA ALA A 86 11.18 1.22 13.48
C ALA A 86 10.04 0.36 14.05
N ASN A 87 9.29 -0.27 13.15
CA ASN A 87 8.13 -1.12 13.47
C ASN A 87 6.94 -0.39 14.11
N SER A 88 6.88 0.95 14.08
CA SER A 88 5.65 1.66 14.42
C SER A 88 4.63 1.49 13.31
N ASP A 89 3.45 0.98 13.67
CA ASP A 89 2.37 0.68 12.74
C ASP A 89 1.20 1.67 12.89
N LEU A 90 0.38 1.75 11.83
CA LEU A 90 -0.99 2.24 11.89
C LEU A 90 -1.91 1.06 11.60
N ARG A 91 -2.60 0.58 12.63
CA ARG A 91 -3.38 -0.67 12.59
C ARG A 91 -4.87 -0.37 12.60
N ILE A 92 -5.60 -1.03 11.71
CA ILE A 92 -7.05 -0.91 11.52
C ILE A 92 -7.67 -2.28 11.76
N GLU A 93 -8.43 -2.41 12.85
CA GLU A 93 -8.94 -3.70 13.34
C GLU A 93 -10.40 -3.60 13.77
N ASN A 94 -11.09 -4.72 13.94
CA ASN A 94 -12.37 -4.82 14.67
C ASN A 94 -13.44 -3.75 14.32
N GLY A 95 -13.55 -3.35 13.04
CA GLY A 95 -14.54 -2.38 12.55
C GLY A 95 -14.03 -0.95 12.40
N GLY A 96 -12.80 -0.69 12.85
CA GLY A 96 -12.13 0.58 12.62
C GLY A 96 -12.02 0.93 11.15
N VAL A 97 -11.97 2.23 10.87
CA VAL A 97 -11.93 2.77 9.50
C VAL A 97 -10.84 3.82 9.36
N LEU A 98 -10.06 3.71 8.29
CA LEU A 98 -9.17 4.76 7.81
C LEU A 98 -9.71 5.37 6.52
N GLN A 99 -9.83 6.68 6.48
CA GLN A 99 -10.14 7.47 5.28
C GLN A 99 -8.98 8.44 5.06
N ALA A 100 -7.96 8.03 4.31
CA ALA A 100 -6.88 8.90 3.89
C ALA A 100 -7.12 9.29 2.42
N ILE A 101 -7.61 10.51 2.21
CA ILE A 101 -8.03 10.99 0.89
C ILE A 101 -7.33 12.32 0.62
N GLY A 102 -6.30 12.26 -0.22
CA GLY A 102 -5.57 13.42 -0.72
C GLY A 102 -6.15 13.97 -2.01
N THR A 103 -5.35 14.76 -2.71
CA THR A 103 -5.60 15.21 -4.08
C THR A 103 -4.32 15.08 -4.92
N PRO A 104 -4.36 15.22 -6.25
CA PRO A 104 -3.14 15.23 -7.07
C PRO A 104 -2.09 16.26 -6.60
N MET A 105 -2.55 17.41 -6.10
CA MET A 105 -1.67 18.49 -5.61
C MET A 105 -1.29 18.33 -4.14
N ASP A 106 -2.19 17.77 -3.33
CA ASP A 106 -2.05 17.65 -1.88
C ASP A 106 -2.10 16.17 -1.47
N LYS A 107 -1.05 15.44 -1.85
CA LYS A 107 -0.90 14.01 -1.53
C LYS A 107 -0.70 13.80 -0.03
N ILE A 108 -1.22 12.69 0.50
CA ILE A 108 -0.94 12.27 1.88
C ILE A 108 0.31 11.40 1.86
N THR A 109 1.27 11.64 2.75
CA THR A 109 2.51 10.85 2.80
C THR A 109 2.61 10.05 4.09
N PHE A 110 2.82 8.75 4.01
CA PHE A 110 3.17 7.86 5.12
C PHE A 110 4.64 7.47 4.99
N THR A 111 5.47 7.90 5.94
CA THR A 111 6.91 7.70 5.87
C THR A 111 7.55 7.63 7.25
N LYS A 112 8.81 7.20 7.28
CA LYS A 112 9.61 7.12 8.51
C LYS A 112 10.15 8.49 8.92
N SER A 113 10.49 8.62 10.20
CA SER A 113 11.38 9.69 10.66
C SER A 113 12.75 9.61 9.99
N SER A 114 13.40 10.76 9.77
CA SER A 114 14.78 10.84 9.28
C SER A 114 15.78 10.14 10.20
N SER A 115 15.46 10.00 11.49
CA SER A 115 16.28 9.29 12.47
C SER A 115 16.01 7.77 12.53
N SER A 116 15.02 7.27 11.80
CA SER A 116 14.69 5.85 11.73
C SER A 116 15.15 5.26 10.39
N THR A 117 15.52 3.98 10.39
CA THR A 117 15.87 3.26 9.16
C THR A 117 14.64 2.87 8.36
N SER A 118 13.52 2.64 9.03
CA SER A 118 12.21 2.29 8.47
C SER A 118 11.09 2.67 9.43
N TRP A 119 9.85 2.45 9.01
CA TRP A 119 8.72 2.32 9.91
C TRP A 119 8.13 0.92 9.80
N GLY A 120 7.02 0.64 10.48
CA GLY A 120 6.27 -0.59 10.29
C GLY A 120 5.50 -0.56 8.97
N HIS A 121 4.19 -0.72 9.02
CA HIS A 121 3.31 -0.70 7.86
C HIS A 121 1.89 -0.19 8.20
N LEU A 122 1.07 0.03 7.18
CA LEU A 122 -0.38 0.16 7.35
C LEU A 122 -0.97 -1.26 7.44
N ALA A 123 -1.55 -1.62 8.58
CA ALA A 123 -2.11 -2.95 8.78
C ALA A 123 -3.64 -2.91 8.82
N PHE A 124 -4.30 -3.59 7.89
CA PHE A 124 -5.75 -3.79 7.89
C PHE A 124 -6.02 -5.25 8.24
N GLN A 125 -6.54 -5.50 9.45
CA GLN A 125 -6.64 -6.85 10.00
C GLN A 125 -8.08 -7.19 10.35
N LYS A 126 -8.70 -7.97 9.46
CA LYS A 126 -10.06 -8.49 9.59
C LYS A 126 -11.09 -7.40 9.93
N SER A 127 -10.82 -6.16 9.51
CA SER A 127 -11.77 -5.06 9.72
C SER A 127 -12.90 -5.17 8.68
N PRO A 128 -14.17 -5.26 9.11
CA PRO A 128 -15.30 -5.14 8.20
C PRO A 128 -15.52 -3.69 7.74
N GLY A 129 -14.85 -2.70 8.35
CA GLY A 129 -14.98 -1.30 7.99
C GLY A 129 -14.40 -0.98 6.61
N THR A 130 -15.09 -0.11 5.86
CA THR A 130 -14.60 0.35 4.55
C THR A 130 -13.52 1.41 4.71
N SER A 131 -12.31 1.09 4.30
CA SER A 131 -11.16 2.00 4.34
C SER A 131 -10.70 2.39 2.94
N VAL A 132 -10.16 3.61 2.83
CA VAL A 132 -9.72 4.21 1.58
C VAL A 132 -8.34 4.84 1.77
N LEU A 133 -7.45 4.55 0.83
CA LEU A 133 -6.17 5.22 0.62
C LEU A 133 -6.20 5.80 -0.79
N ASP A 134 -6.42 7.10 -0.93
CA ASP A 134 -6.52 7.78 -2.21
C ASP A 134 -5.55 8.96 -2.27
N HIS A 135 -4.79 9.11 -3.35
CA HIS A 135 -3.74 10.15 -3.48
C HIS A 135 -2.72 10.09 -2.33
N CYS A 136 -2.25 8.87 -2.04
CA CYS A 136 -1.28 8.60 -0.99
C CYS A 136 0.11 8.26 -1.55
N ILE A 137 1.15 8.62 -0.81
CA ILE A 137 2.52 8.15 -0.95
C ILE A 137 2.84 7.29 0.26
N ILE A 138 3.20 6.02 0.04
CA ILE A 138 3.50 5.06 1.11
C ILE A 138 4.91 4.53 0.85
N GLU A 139 5.85 4.94 1.70
CA GLU A 139 7.26 4.70 1.42
C GLU A 139 8.13 4.37 2.64
N ASN A 140 9.20 3.63 2.40
CA ASN A 140 10.22 3.26 3.41
C ASN A 140 9.64 2.47 4.60
N GLY A 141 8.53 1.78 4.38
CA GLY A 141 7.93 0.84 5.33
C GLY A 141 8.72 -0.45 5.40
N THR A 142 8.63 -1.12 6.55
CA THR A 142 9.27 -2.41 6.76
C THR A 142 8.38 -3.31 7.59
N ALA A 143 8.04 -4.47 7.04
CA ALA A 143 7.42 -5.58 7.75
C ALA A 143 8.53 -6.51 8.30
N PRO A 144 8.90 -6.37 9.59
CA PRO A 144 10.01 -7.14 10.17
C PRO A 144 9.64 -8.60 10.43
N ALA A 145 10.64 -9.45 10.60
CA ALA A 145 10.51 -10.90 10.84
C ALA A 145 9.77 -11.30 12.14
N ILE A 146 9.31 -10.35 12.94
CA ILE A 146 8.80 -10.59 14.30
C ILE A 146 7.28 -10.55 14.40
N ASP A 147 6.57 -9.78 13.56
CA ASP A 147 5.11 -9.75 13.45
C ASP A 147 4.68 -9.18 12.10
N PHE A 148 3.72 -9.82 11.43
CA PHE A 148 3.25 -9.47 10.08
C PHE A 148 4.42 -9.25 9.11
N SER A 149 5.19 -10.29 8.86
CA SER A 149 6.41 -10.27 8.04
C SER A 149 6.16 -10.09 6.53
N SER A 150 4.94 -9.71 6.14
CA SER A 150 4.50 -9.48 4.77
C SER A 150 3.83 -8.11 4.67
N GLY A 151 3.83 -7.49 3.49
CA GLY A 151 3.19 -6.19 3.30
C GLY A 151 4.03 -5.03 3.85
N GLY A 152 5.20 -4.80 3.26
CA GLY A 152 6.18 -3.85 3.79
C GLY A 152 5.66 -2.42 3.90
N GLY A 153 4.82 -1.99 2.96
CA GLY A 153 4.06 -0.73 3.06
C GLY A 153 2.65 -0.96 3.60
N ILE A 154 1.96 -1.98 3.06
CA ILE A 154 0.57 -2.27 3.38
C ILE A 154 0.39 -3.78 3.57
N TYR A 155 -0.10 -4.16 4.75
CA TYR A 155 -0.63 -5.49 5.02
C TYR A 155 -2.16 -5.43 5.02
N ALA A 156 -2.81 -6.05 4.04
CA ALA A 156 -4.26 -6.05 3.91
C ALA A 156 -4.82 -7.48 4.00
N ASP A 157 -5.35 -7.84 5.18
CA ASP A 157 -6.17 -9.03 5.41
C ASP A 157 -7.61 -8.58 5.71
N CYS A 158 -8.32 -8.13 4.68
CA CYS A 158 -9.65 -7.52 4.81
C CYS A 158 -10.46 -7.57 3.50
N ASN A 159 -11.73 -7.20 3.56
CA ASN A 159 -12.64 -7.29 2.40
C ASN A 159 -13.13 -5.93 1.85
N ASN A 160 -12.72 -4.82 2.45
CA ASN A 160 -13.29 -3.50 2.14
C ASN A 160 -12.20 -2.41 2.11
N LEU A 161 -11.07 -2.68 1.47
CA LEU A 161 -9.99 -1.70 1.26
C LEU A 161 -9.92 -1.31 -0.23
N THR A 162 -9.92 -0.01 -0.48
CA THR A 162 -9.60 0.56 -1.80
C THR A 162 -8.34 1.40 -1.68
N ILE A 163 -7.38 1.11 -2.54
CA ILE A 163 -6.13 1.85 -2.71
C ILE A 163 -6.19 2.41 -4.13
N SER A 164 -6.23 3.73 -4.26
CA SER A 164 -6.37 4.40 -5.55
C SER A 164 -5.42 5.57 -5.72
N ASN A 165 -5.01 5.83 -6.97
CA ASN A 165 -4.26 7.03 -7.35
C ASN A 165 -3.06 7.26 -6.42
N SER A 166 -2.29 6.21 -6.14
CA SER A 166 -1.29 6.22 -5.06
C SER A 166 0.06 5.68 -5.51
N LEU A 167 1.12 6.14 -4.86
CA LEU A 167 2.48 5.67 -5.06
C LEU A 167 2.93 4.84 -3.86
N ILE A 168 3.27 3.57 -4.11
CA ILE A 168 3.79 2.64 -3.11
C ILE A 168 5.22 2.31 -3.49
N ARG A 169 6.21 2.78 -2.72
CA ARG A 169 7.62 2.65 -3.11
C ARG A 169 8.61 2.38 -1.99
N ASN A 170 9.73 1.75 -2.33
CA ASN A 170 10.86 1.54 -1.41
C ASN A 170 10.45 0.88 -0.09
N ASN A 171 9.40 0.05 -0.11
CA ASN A 171 8.98 -0.71 1.04
C ASN A 171 9.62 -2.09 1.02
N TYR A 172 9.86 -2.66 2.21
CA TYR A 172 10.49 -3.95 2.36
C TYR A 172 9.62 -4.88 3.21
N ALA A 173 9.34 -6.08 2.71
CA ALA A 173 8.77 -7.16 3.51
C ALA A 173 9.79 -8.28 3.67
N GLN A 174 9.87 -8.86 4.87
CA GLN A 174 10.77 -9.99 5.09
C GLN A 174 10.35 -11.24 4.31
N ILE A 175 9.06 -11.45 4.07
CA ILE A 175 8.52 -12.64 3.40
C ILE A 175 7.92 -12.28 2.05
N SER A 176 6.72 -11.70 2.03
CA SER A 176 5.96 -11.51 0.78
C SER A 176 5.30 -10.14 0.70
N GLY A 177 5.04 -9.66 -0.52
CA GLY A 177 4.35 -8.39 -0.71
C GLY A 177 5.20 -7.23 -0.22
N GLY A 178 6.34 -6.99 -0.87
CA GLY A 178 7.27 -5.92 -0.47
C GLY A 178 6.57 -4.57 -0.34
N GLY A 179 5.75 -4.24 -1.34
CA GLY A 179 4.81 -3.11 -1.27
C GLY A 179 3.56 -3.48 -0.51
N ILE A 180 2.80 -4.44 -1.06
CA ILE A 180 1.45 -4.80 -0.58
C ILE A 180 1.31 -6.30 -0.45
N TYR A 181 0.81 -6.76 0.70
CA TYR A 181 0.25 -8.09 0.86
C TYR A 181 -1.28 -7.97 0.87
N ALA A 182 -1.97 -8.69 -0.02
CA ALA A 182 -3.41 -8.58 -0.20
C ALA A 182 -4.12 -9.94 -0.07
N ARG A 183 -4.97 -10.06 0.95
CA ARG A 183 -5.88 -11.17 1.22
C ARG A 183 -7.29 -10.63 1.46
N GLY A 184 -8.25 -11.15 0.69
CA GLY A 184 -9.63 -10.71 0.67
C GLY A 184 -9.92 -9.70 -0.44
N SER A 185 -11.11 -9.09 -0.41
CA SER A 185 -11.57 -8.15 -1.44
C SER A 185 -10.88 -6.78 -1.33
N VAL A 186 -9.62 -6.70 -1.74
CA VAL A 186 -8.81 -5.48 -1.83
C VAL A 186 -8.80 -4.97 -3.28
N LYS A 187 -9.06 -3.68 -3.47
CA LYS A 187 -8.98 -3.02 -4.78
C LYS A 187 -7.73 -2.15 -4.86
N ILE A 188 -6.93 -2.33 -5.89
CA ILE A 188 -5.71 -1.55 -6.16
C ILE A 188 -5.87 -0.95 -7.56
N GLU A 189 -6.08 0.36 -7.66
CA GLU A 189 -6.49 1.01 -8.89
C GLU A 189 -5.67 2.28 -9.18
N ASN A 190 -5.19 2.46 -10.41
CA ASN A 190 -4.45 3.66 -10.80
C ASN A 190 -3.22 3.94 -9.91
N CYS A 191 -2.51 2.88 -9.49
CA CYS A 191 -1.35 3.00 -8.61
C CYS A 191 -0.04 2.83 -9.37
N ILE A 192 1.02 3.47 -8.86
CA ILE A 192 2.40 3.18 -9.21
C ILE A 192 3.02 2.38 -8.07
N ILE A 193 3.51 1.18 -8.35
CA ILE A 193 4.15 0.29 -7.38
C ILE A 193 5.61 0.11 -7.80
N LEU A 194 6.53 0.76 -7.07
CA LEU A 194 7.90 1.00 -7.53
C LEU A 194 8.95 0.55 -6.51
N SER A 195 9.94 -0.23 -6.93
CA SER A 195 11.14 -0.51 -6.15
C SER A 195 10.86 -1.05 -4.73
N ASN A 196 9.81 -1.84 -4.59
CA ASN A 196 9.52 -2.54 -3.35
C ASN A 196 10.18 -3.93 -3.36
N THR A 197 10.53 -4.44 -2.18
CA THR A 197 11.32 -5.66 -2.05
C THR A 197 10.67 -6.66 -1.11
N ALA A 198 10.52 -7.90 -1.56
CA ALA A 198 10.19 -9.06 -0.74
C ALA A 198 11.47 -9.90 -0.50
N GLY A 199 11.78 -10.16 0.77
CA GLY A 199 12.95 -10.92 1.20
C GLY A 199 12.72 -12.42 1.40
N GLY A 200 11.53 -12.92 1.05
CA GLY A 200 11.16 -14.32 1.23
C GLY A 200 12.04 -15.27 0.43
N ALA A 201 12.23 -16.45 1.01
CA ALA A 201 13.16 -17.47 0.54
C ALA A 201 12.44 -18.70 -0.04
N ASP A 202 11.18 -18.91 0.36
CA ASP A 202 10.44 -20.09 -0.05
C ASP A 202 9.78 -19.90 -1.42
N VAL A 203 9.49 -21.01 -2.08
CA VAL A 203 8.80 -21.02 -3.39
C VAL A 203 7.36 -20.48 -3.34
N THR A 204 6.83 -20.35 -2.13
CA THR A 204 5.51 -19.76 -1.85
C THR A 204 5.58 -18.27 -1.52
N ASP A 205 6.80 -17.72 -1.46
CA ASP A 205 7.04 -16.32 -1.16
C ASP A 205 7.35 -15.53 -2.44
N GLY A 206 6.99 -14.25 -2.44
CA GLY A 206 7.35 -13.35 -3.53
C GLY A 206 6.50 -12.09 -3.58
N GLY A 207 6.36 -11.52 -4.77
CA GLY A 207 5.58 -10.31 -4.98
C GLY A 207 6.29 -9.12 -4.34
N GLY A 208 7.46 -8.75 -4.86
CA GLY A 208 8.16 -7.54 -4.42
C GLY A 208 7.22 -6.33 -4.47
N GLY A 209 6.41 -6.21 -5.52
CA GLY A 209 5.35 -5.21 -5.60
C GLY A 209 4.13 -5.62 -4.79
N VAL A 210 3.41 -6.64 -5.24
CA VAL A 210 2.17 -7.13 -4.63
C VAL A 210 2.16 -8.66 -4.55
N TYR A 211 1.84 -9.18 -3.36
CA TYR A 211 1.47 -10.58 -3.17
C TYR A 211 -0.05 -10.68 -3.04
N ILE A 212 -0.69 -11.40 -3.96
CA ILE A 212 -2.14 -11.63 -3.94
C ILE A 212 -2.43 -13.04 -3.43
N ASP A 213 -2.85 -13.10 -2.18
CA ASP A 213 -3.22 -14.35 -1.52
C ASP A 213 -4.60 -14.83 -1.99
N SER A 214 -5.60 -13.94 -1.99
CA SER A 214 -6.95 -14.23 -2.46
C SER A 214 -7.78 -12.96 -2.67
N GLY A 215 -8.72 -12.97 -3.61
CA GLY A 215 -9.82 -12.00 -3.71
C GLY A 215 -9.47 -10.58 -4.19
N ALA A 216 -8.19 -10.21 -4.26
CA ALA A 216 -7.79 -8.87 -4.67
C ALA A 216 -7.92 -8.65 -6.19
N SER A 217 -8.20 -7.41 -6.58
CA SER A 217 -8.21 -6.96 -7.97
C SER A 217 -7.27 -5.78 -8.17
N VAL A 218 -6.46 -5.85 -9.22
CA VAL A 218 -5.53 -4.79 -9.62
C VAL A 218 -5.96 -4.25 -10.98
N ALA A 219 -6.04 -2.94 -11.13
CA ALA A 219 -6.36 -2.36 -12.42
C ALA A 219 -5.68 -1.01 -12.67
N ASN A 220 -5.33 -0.75 -13.94
CA ASN A 220 -4.75 0.53 -14.35
C ASN A 220 -3.47 0.89 -13.59
N CYS A 221 -2.69 -0.11 -13.18
CA CYS A 221 -1.49 0.11 -12.38
C CYS A 221 -0.23 0.06 -13.25
N THR A 222 0.85 0.63 -12.73
CA THR A 222 2.20 0.46 -13.27
C THR A 222 3.10 -0.11 -12.19
N PHE A 223 3.68 -1.27 -12.45
CA PHE A 223 4.67 -1.91 -11.58
C PHE A 223 6.04 -1.73 -12.22
N ILE A 224 7.00 -1.22 -11.45
CA ILE A 224 8.36 -0.94 -11.92
C ILE A 224 9.38 -1.46 -10.91
N ASP A 225 10.31 -2.29 -11.38
CA ASP A 225 11.54 -2.66 -10.66
C ASP A 225 11.33 -3.10 -9.21
N ASN A 226 10.21 -3.78 -8.94
CA ASN A 226 10.05 -4.47 -7.67
C ASN A 226 10.87 -5.76 -7.70
N VAL A 227 11.25 -6.28 -6.52
CA VAL A 227 12.20 -7.40 -6.44
C VAL A 227 11.77 -8.43 -5.40
N SER A 228 11.90 -9.70 -5.74
CA SER A 228 11.87 -10.84 -4.81
C SER A 228 13.26 -11.47 -4.72
N ALA A 229 13.83 -11.54 -3.51
CA ALA A 229 15.27 -11.70 -3.31
C ALA A 229 15.88 -13.05 -3.76
N GLU A 230 15.25 -14.19 -3.48
CA GLU A 230 15.96 -15.48 -3.59
C GLU A 230 15.72 -16.26 -4.88
N LEU A 231 14.51 -16.21 -5.42
CA LEU A 231 14.15 -17.01 -6.61
C LEU A 231 13.59 -16.18 -7.77
N GLY A 232 13.47 -14.86 -7.58
CA GLY A 232 12.84 -13.98 -8.57
C GLY A 232 11.37 -14.33 -8.85
N LEU A 233 10.70 -15.02 -7.92
CA LEU A 233 9.32 -15.50 -8.08
C LEU A 233 8.36 -14.33 -8.05
N GLY A 234 8.01 -13.83 -9.22
CA GLY A 234 7.02 -12.77 -9.38
C GLY A 234 7.52 -11.51 -8.68
N ASP A 235 8.60 -10.95 -9.21
CA ASP A 235 9.26 -9.77 -8.66
C ASP A 235 8.28 -8.60 -8.49
N ASP A 236 7.33 -8.46 -9.41
CA ASP A 236 6.26 -7.48 -9.32
C ASP A 236 4.99 -8.05 -8.70
N ILE A 237 4.46 -9.14 -9.26
CA ILE A 237 3.19 -9.73 -8.83
C ILE A 237 3.32 -11.23 -8.60
N PHE A 238 2.94 -11.67 -7.41
CA PHE A 238 2.78 -13.07 -7.06
C PHE A 238 1.30 -13.41 -6.87
N PHE A 239 0.80 -14.37 -7.63
CA PHE A 239 -0.54 -14.93 -7.49
C PHE A 239 -0.47 -16.22 -6.67
N ALA A 240 -0.90 -16.17 -5.41
CA ALA A 240 -1.06 -17.38 -4.59
C ALA A 240 -2.40 -18.09 -4.86
N SER A 241 -3.37 -17.39 -5.46
CA SER A 241 -4.67 -17.94 -5.84
C SER A 241 -5.03 -17.58 -7.28
N ALA A 242 -5.53 -18.56 -8.02
CA ALA A 242 -5.97 -18.41 -9.40
C ALA A 242 -7.19 -17.49 -9.60
N ASN A 243 -7.86 -17.00 -8.55
CA ASN A 243 -9.08 -16.19 -8.69
C ASN A 243 -8.82 -14.67 -8.76
N ALA A 244 -7.60 -14.22 -8.53
CA ALA A 244 -7.27 -12.80 -8.62
C ALA A 244 -7.18 -12.33 -10.08
N THR A 245 -7.43 -11.03 -10.29
CA THR A 245 -7.38 -10.45 -11.64
C THR A 245 -6.55 -9.17 -11.65
N VAL A 246 -5.73 -9.03 -12.69
CA VAL A 246 -4.94 -7.84 -13.00
C VAL A 246 -5.36 -7.38 -14.39
N ARG A 247 -5.74 -6.11 -14.53
CA ARG A 247 -6.24 -5.59 -15.80
C ARG A 247 -5.67 -4.25 -16.18
N ASN A 248 -5.40 -4.08 -17.47
CA ASN A 248 -4.93 -2.81 -18.03
C ASN A 248 -3.71 -2.28 -17.27
N THR A 249 -2.76 -3.18 -17.00
CA THR A 249 -1.62 -2.92 -16.12
C THR A 249 -0.33 -3.16 -16.87
N LEU A 250 0.62 -2.27 -16.67
CA LEU A 250 1.99 -2.40 -17.18
C LEU A 250 2.87 -2.94 -16.05
N ILE A 251 3.58 -4.04 -16.29
CA ILE A 251 4.39 -4.75 -15.29
C ILE A 251 5.81 -4.91 -15.84
N TRP A 252 6.72 -4.03 -15.44
CA TRP A 252 8.00 -3.91 -16.12
C TRP A 252 9.18 -3.78 -15.17
N ARG A 253 10.34 -4.16 -15.67
CA ARG A 253 11.59 -4.12 -14.95
C ARG A 253 12.75 -3.91 -15.91
N THR A 254 13.80 -3.31 -15.37
CA THR A 254 15.09 -3.09 -16.02
C THR A 254 16.03 -4.28 -15.88
N SER A 255 15.92 -5.02 -14.77
CA SER A 255 16.72 -6.22 -14.53
C SER A 255 16.23 -7.39 -15.38
N THR A 256 17.15 -8.15 -15.96
CA THR A 256 16.84 -9.38 -16.71
C THR A 256 16.85 -10.63 -15.82
N TYR A 257 17.15 -10.50 -14.53
CA TYR A 257 17.22 -11.62 -13.59
C TYR A 257 15.86 -11.85 -12.92
N GLY A 258 15.23 -13.00 -13.14
CA GLY A 258 13.88 -13.29 -12.64
C GLY A 258 12.78 -12.84 -13.61
N PHE A 259 11.53 -12.88 -13.17
CA PHE A 259 10.34 -12.58 -13.98
C PHE A 259 9.34 -11.74 -13.19
N SER A 260 8.51 -10.97 -13.89
CA SER A 260 7.61 -10.01 -13.23
C SER A 260 6.39 -10.67 -12.60
N VAL A 261 5.84 -11.73 -13.21
CA VAL A 261 4.59 -12.36 -12.76
C VAL A 261 4.80 -13.84 -12.45
N TYR A 262 4.31 -14.28 -11.29
CA TYR A 262 4.30 -15.70 -10.90
C TYR A 262 2.91 -16.19 -10.54
N PHE A 263 2.59 -17.43 -10.92
CA PHE A 263 1.38 -18.15 -10.54
C PHE A 263 1.73 -19.39 -9.73
N ALA A 264 1.41 -19.38 -8.43
CA ALA A 264 1.64 -20.53 -7.55
C ALA A 264 0.61 -21.67 -7.76
N ASP A 265 -0.52 -21.35 -8.38
CA ASP A 265 -1.57 -22.27 -8.82
C ASP A 265 -1.65 -22.28 -10.36
N SER A 266 -2.45 -23.19 -10.93
CA SER A 266 -2.70 -23.21 -12.38
C SER A 266 -3.31 -21.87 -12.85
N PRO A 267 -2.66 -21.16 -13.80
CA PRO A 267 -3.13 -19.87 -14.26
C PRO A 267 -4.42 -20.03 -15.08
N LEU A 268 -5.26 -18.99 -15.02
CA LEU A 268 -6.43 -18.81 -15.88
C LEU A 268 -6.12 -17.70 -16.89
N SER A 269 -6.62 -17.84 -18.12
CA SER A 269 -6.44 -16.81 -19.17
C SER A 269 -7.00 -15.45 -18.76
N SER A 270 -7.98 -15.44 -17.84
CA SER A 270 -8.60 -14.23 -17.29
C SER A 270 -7.82 -13.56 -16.16
N ASN A 271 -6.73 -14.16 -15.66
CA ASN A 271 -5.94 -13.55 -14.58
C ASN A 271 -5.30 -12.25 -15.04
N LEU A 272 -4.84 -12.20 -16.30
CA LEU A 272 -4.31 -10.99 -16.93
C LEU A 272 -5.22 -10.62 -18.11
N THR A 273 -5.63 -9.35 -18.18
CA THR A 273 -6.43 -8.83 -19.30
C THR A 273 -5.89 -7.46 -19.70
N ASN A 274 -5.53 -7.25 -20.96
CA ASN A 274 -4.93 -6.01 -21.43
C ASN A 274 -3.63 -5.65 -20.68
N CYS A 275 -2.82 -6.65 -20.32
CA CYS A 275 -1.58 -6.42 -19.58
C CYS A 275 -0.37 -6.48 -20.51
N ALA A 276 0.62 -5.64 -20.25
CA ALA A 276 1.92 -5.70 -20.88
C ALA A 276 2.94 -6.00 -19.79
N PHE A 277 3.70 -7.10 -19.89
CA PHE A 277 4.52 -7.58 -18.78
C PHE A 277 5.88 -8.17 -19.21
N TYR A 278 6.89 -8.07 -18.35
CA TYR A 278 8.16 -8.79 -18.53
C TYR A 278 8.07 -10.20 -17.92
N GLU A 279 7.72 -11.17 -18.75
CA GLU A 279 7.61 -12.60 -18.40
C GLU A 279 6.57 -12.97 -17.32
N ALA A 280 5.91 -14.10 -17.54
CA ALA A 280 5.00 -14.71 -16.58
C ALA A 280 5.31 -16.19 -16.47
N TRP A 281 5.41 -16.72 -15.27
CA TRP A 281 5.80 -18.09 -15.00
C TRP A 281 4.79 -18.77 -14.08
N ASP A 282 4.65 -20.08 -14.21
CA ASP A 282 3.82 -20.90 -13.32
C ASP A 282 4.63 -21.74 -12.32
N ASN A 283 3.92 -22.45 -11.44
CA ASN A 283 4.49 -23.32 -10.41
C ASN A 283 5.25 -24.56 -10.94
N THR A 284 5.27 -24.78 -12.25
CA THR A 284 6.11 -25.78 -12.90
C THR A 284 7.42 -25.20 -13.41
N PHE A 285 7.66 -23.91 -13.15
CA PHE A 285 8.82 -23.15 -13.59
C PHE A 285 8.96 -23.12 -15.11
N ASN A 286 7.84 -22.94 -15.80
CA ASN A 286 7.81 -22.67 -17.24
C ASN A 286 7.27 -21.27 -17.51
N GLU A 287 7.90 -20.57 -18.46
CA GLU A 287 7.34 -19.33 -19.00
C GLU A 287 6.01 -19.64 -19.71
N ILE A 288 5.00 -18.86 -19.38
CA ILE A 288 3.69 -18.90 -20.00
C ILE A 288 3.72 -18.01 -21.23
N ASP A 289 3.34 -18.54 -22.39
CA ASP A 289 3.15 -17.75 -23.61
C ASP A 289 2.14 -16.62 -23.32
N PRO A 290 2.49 -15.33 -23.53
CA PRO A 290 1.59 -14.21 -23.26
C PRO A 290 0.25 -14.28 -23.96
N SER A 291 0.16 -14.96 -25.11
CA SER A 291 -1.09 -15.18 -25.86
C SER A 291 -2.10 -16.07 -25.14
N PHE A 292 -1.68 -16.78 -24.09
CA PHE A 292 -2.57 -17.48 -23.16
C PHE A 292 -3.53 -16.51 -22.46
N PHE A 293 -3.07 -15.29 -22.17
CA PHE A 293 -3.83 -14.27 -21.47
C PHE A 293 -4.61 -13.38 -22.43
N VAL A 294 -5.72 -12.82 -21.94
CA VAL A 294 -6.60 -12.01 -22.79
C VAL A 294 -5.91 -10.70 -23.18
N SER A 295 -5.68 -10.50 -24.48
CA SER A 295 -5.17 -9.24 -25.06
C SER A 295 -3.89 -8.73 -24.36
N SER A 296 -3.01 -9.65 -23.96
CA SER A 296 -1.80 -9.33 -23.21
C SER A 296 -0.56 -9.75 -24.00
N PHE A 297 0.58 -9.10 -23.74
CA PHE A 297 1.82 -9.34 -24.48
C PHE A 297 3.07 -9.10 -23.62
N LYS A 298 4.20 -9.67 -24.07
CA LYS A 298 5.49 -9.54 -23.40
C LYS A 298 6.16 -8.22 -23.75
N LEU A 299 6.81 -7.61 -22.75
CA LEU A 299 7.62 -6.42 -22.89
C LEU A 299 9.11 -6.75 -22.86
N ASN A 300 9.90 -5.92 -23.53
CA ASN A 300 11.35 -5.89 -23.43
C ASN A 300 11.81 -5.09 -22.20
N PRO A 301 12.83 -5.55 -21.46
CA PRO A 301 13.31 -4.90 -20.24
C PRO A 301 14.14 -3.63 -20.52
N ILE A 302 14.45 -3.33 -21.79
CA ILE A 302 15.20 -2.15 -22.20
C ILE A 302 14.22 -1.08 -22.67
N ASN A 303 14.07 0.04 -21.93
CA ASN A 303 13.08 1.09 -22.17
C ASN A 303 13.19 1.84 -23.53
N ASP A 304 14.24 1.57 -24.31
CA ASP A 304 14.44 2.17 -25.63
C ASP A 304 14.29 1.16 -26.78
N ALA A 305 13.96 -0.11 -26.50
CA ALA A 305 13.68 -1.11 -27.52
C ALA A 305 12.30 -0.90 -28.19
N ASP A 306 12.08 -1.47 -29.36
CA ASP A 306 10.80 -1.30 -30.08
C ASP A 306 9.61 -1.91 -29.32
N ASP A 307 9.85 -3.01 -28.59
CA ASP A 307 8.86 -3.82 -27.88
C ASP A 307 8.86 -3.61 -26.35
N CYS A 308 9.31 -2.45 -25.88
CA CYS A 308 9.35 -2.08 -24.46
C CYS A 308 8.25 -1.06 -24.08
N PRO A 309 8.12 -0.65 -22.80
CA PRO A 309 7.18 0.40 -22.40
C PRO A 309 7.33 1.72 -23.13
N ASN A 310 8.56 2.10 -23.48
CA ASN A 310 8.91 3.41 -24.04
C ASN A 310 8.45 4.57 -23.12
N PHE A 311 8.79 4.50 -21.84
CA PHE A 311 8.53 5.57 -20.87
C PHE A 311 9.25 6.88 -21.21
N ILE A 312 8.64 8.02 -20.89
CA ILE A 312 9.18 9.36 -21.18
C ILE A 312 10.49 9.61 -20.42
N ASN A 313 10.49 9.43 -19.09
CA ASN A 313 11.67 9.68 -18.26
C ASN A 313 11.63 8.83 -16.98
N PRO A 314 11.89 7.52 -17.07
CA PRO A 314 11.83 6.63 -15.91
C PRO A 314 12.86 7.00 -14.82
N ALA A 315 14.02 7.57 -15.20
CA ALA A 315 15.01 8.04 -14.22
C ALA A 315 14.53 9.26 -13.40
N GLY A 316 13.57 10.02 -13.95
CA GLY A 316 12.88 11.10 -13.26
C GLY A 316 11.56 10.70 -12.59
N ASN A 317 11.23 9.39 -12.57
CA ASN A 317 9.94 8.83 -12.14
C ASN A 317 8.74 9.25 -13.01
N ASP A 318 8.96 9.62 -14.28
CA ASP A 318 7.87 9.83 -15.24
C ASP A 318 7.67 8.57 -16.09
N TYR A 319 6.65 7.81 -15.72
CA TYR A 319 6.28 6.53 -16.33
C TYR A 319 5.12 6.64 -17.32
N HIS A 320 4.83 7.85 -17.82
CA HIS A 320 3.98 7.98 -19.00
C HIS A 320 4.65 7.29 -20.20
N ILE A 321 3.85 6.61 -21.01
CA ILE A 321 4.32 5.96 -22.23
C ILE A 321 4.30 6.93 -23.42
N LEU A 322 5.31 6.83 -24.28
CA LEU A 322 5.35 7.54 -25.56
C LEU A 322 4.36 6.94 -26.56
N LEU A 323 3.96 7.72 -27.58
CA LEU A 323 3.08 7.26 -28.66
C LEU A 323 3.63 6.04 -29.42
N LYS A 324 4.96 5.86 -29.44
CA LYS A 324 5.63 4.70 -30.04
C LYS A 324 5.49 3.40 -29.23
N SER A 325 5.01 3.49 -28.00
CA SER A 325 4.88 2.33 -27.12
C SER A 325 3.95 1.28 -27.73
N PRO A 326 4.30 -0.01 -27.70
CA PRO A 326 3.42 -1.10 -28.12
C PRO A 326 2.16 -1.20 -27.26
N CYS A 327 2.13 -0.57 -26.07
CA CYS A 327 0.95 -0.52 -25.22
C CYS A 327 -0.16 0.38 -25.78
N VAL A 328 0.17 1.34 -26.65
CA VAL A 328 -0.81 2.28 -27.20
C VAL A 328 -1.80 1.55 -28.11
N ASN A 329 -3.09 1.63 -27.78
CA ASN A 329 -4.20 1.03 -28.54
C ASN A 329 -4.14 -0.50 -28.70
N ALA A 330 -3.37 -1.20 -27.86
CA ALA A 330 -3.24 -2.67 -27.94
C ALA A 330 -4.31 -3.44 -27.14
N GLY A 331 -5.04 -2.77 -26.24
CA GLY A 331 -6.06 -3.38 -25.39
C GLY A 331 -7.45 -3.48 -26.05
N THR A 332 -8.33 -4.21 -25.39
CA THR A 332 -9.77 -4.28 -25.69
C THR A 332 -10.60 -3.61 -24.59
N ASN A 333 -11.87 -3.32 -24.84
CA ASN A 333 -12.79 -2.82 -23.81
C ASN A 333 -13.20 -3.87 -22.76
N GLN A 334 -12.70 -5.12 -22.85
CA GLN A 334 -13.12 -6.17 -21.94
C GLN A 334 -12.54 -5.98 -20.54
N GLY A 335 -13.41 -6.01 -19.53
CA GLY A 335 -13.03 -6.03 -18.11
C GLY A 335 -12.28 -4.79 -17.61
N THR A 336 -12.05 -3.79 -18.46
CA THR A 336 -11.21 -2.63 -18.12
C THR A 336 -12.07 -1.57 -17.45
N PRO A 337 -11.73 -1.13 -16.23
CA PRO A 337 -12.37 0.05 -15.65
C PRO A 337 -12.15 1.26 -16.56
N PRO A 338 -13.10 2.21 -16.61
CA PRO A 338 -12.88 3.42 -17.38
C PRO A 338 -11.59 4.12 -16.93
N PRO A 339 -10.82 4.73 -17.85
CA PRO A 339 -9.63 5.47 -17.45
C PRO A 339 -10.04 6.62 -16.52
N PRO A 340 -9.23 6.93 -15.49
CA PRO A 340 -9.46 8.09 -14.65
C PRO A 340 -9.30 9.39 -15.46
N ALA A 341 -9.83 10.51 -14.96
CA ALA A 341 -9.70 11.80 -15.62
C ALA A 341 -8.25 12.33 -15.61
N TYR A 342 -7.48 11.93 -14.59
CA TYR A 342 -6.10 12.30 -14.29
C TYR A 342 -5.40 11.05 -13.75
N ASP A 343 -4.09 10.95 -13.93
CA ASP A 343 -3.31 9.89 -13.32
C ASP A 343 -2.71 10.35 -11.97
N PHE A 344 -1.74 9.62 -11.42
CA PHE A 344 -1.13 9.99 -10.14
C PHE A 344 -0.40 11.34 -10.17
N ASP A 345 0.11 11.75 -11.34
CA ASP A 345 0.93 12.95 -11.49
C ASP A 345 0.11 14.18 -11.91
N GLY A 346 -1.18 14.00 -12.26
CA GLY A 346 -2.14 15.06 -12.54
C GLY A 346 -2.42 15.22 -14.02
#